data_AF-A0A8C7TDP8-F1
#
_entry.id   AF-A0A8C7TDP8-F1
#
_cell.length_a   1.000
_cell.length_b   1.000
_cell.length_c   1.000
_cell.angle_alpha   90.00
_cell.angle_beta   90.00
_cell.angle_gamma   90.00
#
_symmetry.space_group_name_H-M   'P 1'
#
loop_
_entity.id
_entity.type
_entity.pdbx_description
1 polymer ?
#
loop_
_entity_poly.entity_id
_entity_poly.type
_entity_poly.pdbx_seq_one_letter_code
_entity_poly.pdbx_strand_id
1 'polypeptide(L)'
;MFSWVNNEQGGRNKDGEMYQTVTEGLQQLYTKKILPLEETYLFHDFHSPALEAADFQSKPMVLLVGQYSTGKTTFIRYLLEQDFPGMRIGPEPTTDGFIAVMYGENEGVVPGNALVVDPKKPFRKLNAFGNSFLNRLICSQIPNQVLRGISIIDTPGILSGEKQRISRGYDFSEVLRWFGERVDRIILLFDAHKLDISDEFSEAIKAFRGQDDKIRVVLNKADQVDSQQLMRVYGALMWSLGKVINTPEVVRVYLGSFWAKPLRNTENRRLFEAETQDLFKDIQGLPRNAALRKLNDLIKRARLAKVHAYIISYLKKEMPSLFGKEKKKEELIMRLPEIYTILQREHHISAGDFPNVVKMQEQLQHYDFSKFPSLKMKLIESVDKMLANKISGLMTMIRDEESKAPPAMVSGGAFEGSQDGPFGQGYGEGISAGSDCDDWIVSHDKHKYDEIFYSLNPINGKISGVNAKKDEQKKHQWRTLQLCVPMPKLIHLCSMI
;
A
#
# COMPACT_ATOMS: atom_id res chain seq x y z
N MET A 1 -37.59 8.76 -38.24
CA MET A 1 -36.49 8.02 -38.88
C MET A 1 -35.43 7.82 -37.82
N PHE A 2 -35.48 6.69 -37.10
CA PHE A 2 -34.52 6.36 -36.04
C PHE A 2 -33.28 5.74 -36.67
N SER A 3 -32.16 6.45 -36.58
CA SER A 3 -30.83 5.94 -36.94
C SER A 3 -30.31 5.10 -35.78
N TRP A 4 -30.20 3.79 -36.00
CA TRP A 4 -29.41 2.89 -35.18
C TRP A 4 -27.94 3.16 -35.47
N VAL A 5 -27.21 3.74 -34.53
CA VAL A 5 -25.76 3.77 -34.53
C VAL A 5 -25.28 2.55 -33.75
N ASN A 6 -24.62 1.62 -34.45
CA ASN A 6 -23.99 0.45 -33.87
C ASN A 6 -22.93 0.87 -32.84
N ASN A 7 -23.17 0.52 -31.57
CA ASN A 7 -22.14 0.47 -30.54
C ASN A 7 -21.30 -0.80 -30.72
N GLU A 8 -20.40 -0.82 -31.69
CA GLU A 8 -19.29 -1.78 -31.70
C GLU A 8 -18.13 -1.22 -30.86
N GLN A 9 -18.29 -1.26 -29.53
CA GLN A 9 -17.20 -1.04 -28.57
C GLN A 9 -17.00 -2.32 -27.76
N GLY A 10 -16.37 -3.30 -28.39
CA GLY A 10 -15.88 -4.51 -27.72
C GLY A 10 -14.57 -4.92 -28.37
N GLY A 11 -13.49 -4.97 -27.58
CA GLY A 11 -12.20 -5.47 -28.07
C GLY A 11 -12.35 -6.93 -28.49
N ARG A 12 -12.08 -7.26 -29.76
CA ARG A 12 -12.05 -8.65 -30.23
C ARG A 12 -10.78 -9.33 -29.73
N ASN A 13 -10.92 -10.37 -28.91
CA ASN A 13 -9.85 -11.35 -28.72
C ASN A 13 -9.83 -12.35 -29.89
N LYS A 14 -8.66 -12.92 -30.20
CA LYS A 14 -8.42 -13.85 -31.34
C LYS A 14 -9.32 -15.09 -31.37
N ASP A 15 -10.04 -15.39 -30.28
CA ASP A 15 -10.94 -16.53 -30.15
C ASP A 15 -12.45 -16.18 -30.26
N GLY A 16 -12.80 -14.96 -30.68
CA GLY A 16 -14.19 -14.55 -30.90
C GLY A 16 -15.01 -14.23 -29.65
N GLU A 17 -14.41 -14.27 -28.46
CA GLU A 17 -15.02 -13.77 -27.21
C GLU A 17 -14.89 -12.24 -27.16
N MET A 18 -16.02 -11.53 -27.17
CA MET A 18 -16.10 -10.07 -27.02
C MET A 18 -16.40 -9.76 -25.55
N TYR A 19 -15.51 -9.02 -24.88
CA TYR A 19 -15.73 -8.51 -23.52
C TYR A 19 -16.11 -7.02 -23.61
N GLN A 20 -17.10 -6.57 -22.83
CA GLN A 20 -17.47 -5.14 -22.82
C GLN A 20 -16.50 -4.32 -21.96
N THR A 21 -15.94 -4.91 -20.90
CA THR A 21 -14.91 -4.30 -20.05
C THR A 21 -13.84 -5.33 -19.66
N VAL A 22 -12.64 -4.86 -19.29
CA VAL A 22 -11.58 -5.75 -18.75
C VAL A 22 -12.06 -6.51 -17.51
N THR A 23 -12.83 -5.86 -16.64
CA THR A 23 -13.33 -6.46 -15.39
C THR A 23 -14.23 -7.67 -15.66
N GLU A 24 -15.14 -7.57 -16.63
CA GLU A 24 -15.96 -8.70 -17.06
C GLU A 24 -15.13 -9.82 -17.67
N GLY A 25 -14.10 -9.47 -18.47
CA GLY A 25 -13.16 -10.43 -19.03
C GLY A 25 -12.44 -11.23 -17.94
N LEU A 26 -11.93 -10.57 -16.91
CA LEU A 26 -11.28 -11.21 -15.76
C LEU A 26 -12.24 -12.14 -15.01
N GLN A 27 -13.46 -11.67 -14.74
CA GLN A 27 -14.48 -12.46 -14.06
C GLN A 27 -14.83 -13.73 -14.87
N GLN A 28 -15.05 -13.60 -16.18
CA GLN A 28 -15.36 -14.75 -17.02
C GLN A 28 -14.21 -15.75 -17.11
N LEU A 29 -12.96 -15.28 -17.21
CA LEU A 29 -11.80 -16.16 -17.20
C LEU A 29 -11.70 -16.91 -15.88
N TYR A 30 -11.89 -16.24 -14.74
CA TYR A 30 -11.93 -16.89 -13.44
C TYR A 30 -12.99 -18.00 -13.40
N THR A 31 -14.25 -17.66 -13.66
CA THR A 31 -15.39 -18.59 -13.54
C THR A 31 -15.28 -19.76 -14.50
N LYS A 32 -14.80 -19.55 -15.73
CA LYS A 32 -14.75 -20.61 -16.76
C LYS A 32 -13.48 -21.46 -16.71
N LYS A 33 -12.35 -20.91 -16.23
CA LYS A 33 -11.03 -21.55 -16.37
C LYS A 33 -10.42 -21.95 -15.03
N ILE A 34 -10.50 -21.08 -14.01
CA ILE A 34 -9.83 -21.29 -12.74
C ILE A 34 -10.77 -21.95 -11.73
N LEU A 35 -12.00 -21.44 -11.57
CA LEU A 35 -12.97 -21.94 -10.59
C LEU A 35 -13.21 -23.47 -10.67
N PRO A 36 -13.38 -24.09 -11.86
CA PRO A 36 -13.57 -25.54 -11.93
C PRO A 36 -12.36 -26.35 -11.42
N LEU A 37 -11.14 -25.80 -11.54
CA LEU A 37 -9.93 -26.39 -10.98
C LEU A 37 -9.92 -26.24 -9.46
N GLU A 38 -10.26 -25.05 -8.95
CA GLU A 38 -10.35 -24.76 -7.51
C GLU A 38 -11.35 -25.68 -6.81
N GLU A 39 -12.57 -25.79 -7.36
CA GLU A 39 -13.63 -26.64 -6.81
C GLU A 39 -13.26 -28.13 -6.87
N THR A 40 -12.68 -28.59 -7.99
CA THR A 40 -12.30 -30.00 -8.14
C THR A 40 -11.28 -30.41 -7.08
N TYR A 41 -10.29 -29.57 -6.79
CA TYR A 41 -9.18 -29.92 -5.88
C TYR A 41 -9.34 -29.35 -4.47
N LEU A 42 -10.54 -28.94 -4.07
CA LEU A 42 -10.84 -28.43 -2.72
C LEU A 42 -10.00 -27.20 -2.32
N PHE A 43 -9.60 -26.39 -3.29
CA PHE A 43 -8.69 -25.25 -3.09
C PHE A 43 -9.17 -24.30 -1.99
N HIS A 44 -10.48 -24.10 -1.89
CA HIS A 44 -11.12 -23.17 -0.96
C HIS A 44 -10.95 -23.56 0.51
N ASP A 45 -10.73 -24.84 0.78
CA ASP A 45 -10.58 -25.32 2.15
C ASP A 45 -9.13 -25.21 2.65
N PHE A 46 -8.17 -25.02 1.73
CA PHE A 46 -6.75 -24.88 2.05
C PHE A 46 -6.26 -23.43 1.99
N HIS A 47 -6.63 -22.71 0.92
CA HIS A 47 -5.99 -21.43 0.60
C HIS A 47 -6.93 -20.24 0.78
N SER A 48 -7.85 -20.05 -0.16
CA SER A 48 -8.74 -18.90 -0.16
C SER A 48 -10.10 -19.22 -0.80
N PRO A 49 -11.19 -18.60 -0.31
CA PRO A 49 -12.53 -18.89 -0.79
C PRO A 49 -12.71 -18.46 -2.26
N ALA A 50 -13.75 -18.99 -2.91
CA ALA A 50 -14.12 -18.61 -4.27
C ALA A 50 -14.35 -17.09 -4.39
N LEU A 51 -13.86 -16.51 -5.48
CA LEU A 51 -14.08 -15.10 -5.79
C LEU A 51 -15.54 -14.90 -6.24
N GLU A 52 -16.15 -13.82 -5.77
CA GLU A 52 -17.49 -13.39 -6.13
C GLU A 52 -17.42 -12.20 -7.10
N ALA A 53 -18.55 -11.87 -7.75
CA ALA A 53 -18.61 -10.72 -8.67
C ALA A 53 -18.15 -9.41 -8.01
N ALA A 54 -18.42 -9.25 -6.71
CA ALA A 54 -18.00 -8.10 -5.93
C ALA A 54 -16.47 -7.94 -5.83
N ASP A 55 -15.69 -9.04 -5.87
CA ASP A 55 -14.22 -8.97 -5.85
C ASP A 55 -13.66 -8.36 -7.16
N PHE A 56 -14.38 -8.55 -8.28
CA PHE A 56 -14.00 -7.96 -9.56
C PHE A 56 -14.50 -6.52 -9.71
N GLN A 57 -15.67 -6.20 -9.17
CA GLN A 57 -16.32 -4.89 -9.32
C GLN A 57 -15.93 -3.89 -8.23
N SER A 58 -15.28 -4.34 -7.15
CA SER A 58 -14.85 -3.49 -6.05
C SER A 58 -13.91 -2.37 -6.51
N LYS A 59 -14.05 -1.21 -5.88
CA LYS A 59 -13.08 -0.13 -5.99
C LYS A 59 -11.76 -0.55 -5.36
N PRO A 60 -10.63 0.03 -5.79
CA PRO A 60 -9.35 -0.24 -5.16
C PRO A 60 -9.38 0.03 -3.66
N MET A 61 -8.76 -0.84 -2.89
CA MET A 61 -8.72 -0.72 -1.43
C MET A 61 -7.31 -0.41 -0.93
N VAL A 62 -7.21 0.52 0.02
CA VAL A 62 -5.97 0.87 0.73
C VAL A 62 -6.08 0.40 2.17
N LEU A 63 -5.19 -0.50 2.59
CA LEU A 63 -5.13 -1.01 3.97
C LEU A 63 -4.09 -0.24 4.77
N LEU A 64 -4.47 0.32 5.91
CA LEU A 64 -3.54 0.98 6.84
C LEU A 64 -3.21 0.05 8.00
N VAL A 65 -1.94 -0.29 8.18
CA VAL A 65 -1.49 -1.16 9.28
C VAL A 65 -0.39 -0.45 10.06
N GLY A 66 -0.39 -0.60 11.37
CA GLY A 66 0.63 0.03 12.20
C GLY A 66 0.32 -0.11 13.67
N GLN A 67 1.34 0.16 14.49
CA GLN A 67 1.21 0.11 15.93
C GLN A 67 0.25 1.16 16.49
N TYR A 68 0.01 1.07 17.79
CA TYR A 68 -0.80 2.04 18.50
C TYR A 68 -0.24 3.47 18.39
N SER A 69 -1.12 4.47 18.23
CA SER A 69 -0.76 5.89 18.15
C SER A 69 0.12 6.32 16.96
N THR A 70 0.38 5.47 15.95
CA THR A 70 1.17 5.85 14.77
C THR A 70 0.47 6.84 13.83
N GLY A 71 -0.83 7.07 14.03
CA GLY A 71 -1.60 8.10 13.32
C GLY A 71 -2.42 7.59 12.14
N LYS A 72 -2.79 6.30 12.08
CA LYS A 72 -3.63 5.72 11.01
C LYS A 72 -4.94 6.47 10.77
N THR A 73 -5.78 6.60 11.81
CA THR A 73 -7.06 7.31 11.71
C THR A 73 -6.88 8.79 11.35
N THR A 74 -5.83 9.45 11.88
CA THR A 74 -5.46 10.82 11.51
C THR A 74 -5.03 10.92 10.04
N PHE A 75 -4.30 9.92 9.53
CA PHE A 75 -3.88 9.85 8.15
C PHE A 75 -5.08 9.72 7.21
N ILE A 76 -6.08 8.90 7.55
CA ILE A 76 -7.34 8.82 6.78
C ILE A 76 -8.03 10.18 6.76
N ARG A 77 -8.24 10.78 7.93
CA ARG A 77 -8.83 12.11 8.06
C ARG A 77 -8.08 13.16 7.23
N TYR A 78 -6.76 13.09 7.22
CA TYR A 78 -5.90 13.96 6.43
C TYR A 78 -6.14 13.77 4.93
N LEU A 79 -6.16 12.53 4.42
CA LEU A 79 -6.46 12.26 3.01
C LEU A 79 -7.84 12.74 2.58
N LEU A 80 -8.85 12.55 3.44
CA LEU A 80 -10.23 12.90 3.15
C LEU A 80 -10.52 14.40 3.33
N GLU A 81 -9.65 15.12 4.06
CA GLU A 81 -9.89 16.46 4.61
C GLU A 81 -11.23 16.60 5.33
N GLN A 82 -11.71 15.49 5.88
CA GLN A 82 -13.04 15.36 6.45
C GLN A 82 -13.03 14.31 7.56
N ASP A 83 -13.83 14.55 8.58
CA ASP A 83 -14.13 13.56 9.61
C ASP A 83 -15.07 12.47 9.05
N PHE A 84 -15.02 11.27 9.62
CA PHE A 84 -15.87 10.16 9.19
C PHE A 84 -16.50 9.43 10.40
N PRO A 85 -17.73 8.89 10.27
CA PRO A 85 -18.40 8.16 11.32
C PRO A 85 -17.58 7.03 11.93
N GLY A 86 -17.67 6.90 13.26
CA GLY A 86 -16.95 5.86 13.99
C GLY A 86 -15.45 6.13 14.17
N MET A 87 -14.91 7.23 13.64
CA MET A 87 -13.54 7.62 13.92
C MET A 87 -13.37 8.00 15.40
N ARG A 88 -12.25 7.56 16.00
CA ARG A 88 -11.84 7.98 17.34
C ARG A 88 -10.35 8.29 17.32
N ILE A 89 -10.00 9.55 17.58
CA ILE A 89 -8.60 9.99 17.66
C ILE A 89 -8.32 10.36 19.12
N GLY A 90 -7.44 9.60 19.76
CA GLY A 90 -7.00 9.88 21.12
C GLY A 90 -5.66 9.21 21.48
N PRO A 91 -5.02 9.66 22.56
CA PRO A 91 -3.75 9.08 23.03
C PRO A 91 -3.91 7.68 23.63
N GLU A 92 -5.13 7.27 24.00
CA GLU A 92 -5.48 5.96 24.58
C GLU A 92 -6.07 5.02 23.53
N PRO A 93 -5.90 3.68 23.61
CA PRO A 93 -6.46 2.67 22.70
C PRO A 93 -7.89 2.93 22.23
N THR A 94 -8.04 3.66 21.12
CA THR A 94 -9.32 4.27 20.71
C THR A 94 -10.02 3.49 19.60
N THR A 95 -9.26 2.87 18.69
CA THR A 95 -9.77 2.01 17.61
C THR A 95 -9.58 0.55 17.99
N ASP A 96 -10.66 -0.10 18.40
CA ASP A 96 -10.71 -1.50 18.87
C ASP A 96 -11.16 -2.50 17.78
N GLY A 97 -11.49 -2.00 16.59
CA GLY A 97 -11.99 -2.75 15.45
C GLY A 97 -11.53 -2.24 14.09
N PHE A 98 -11.88 -2.98 13.05
CA PHE A 98 -11.64 -2.61 11.65
C PHE A 98 -12.72 -1.65 11.16
N ILE A 99 -12.30 -0.61 10.44
CA ILE A 99 -13.22 0.37 9.86
C ILE A 99 -13.02 0.39 8.34
N ALA A 100 -14.01 -0.07 7.60
CA ALA A 100 -14.07 0.08 6.16
C ALA A 100 -14.69 1.45 5.80
N VAL A 101 -13.84 2.43 5.51
CA VAL A 101 -14.24 3.78 5.09
C VAL A 101 -14.52 3.75 3.58
N MET A 102 -15.79 3.89 3.23
CA MET A 102 -16.28 3.75 1.86
C MET A 102 -17.18 4.91 1.47
N TYR A 103 -17.37 5.09 0.16
CA TYR A 103 -18.37 6.04 -0.32
C TYR A 103 -19.79 5.57 0.02
N GLY A 104 -20.60 6.50 0.48
CA GLY A 104 -22.06 6.39 0.55
C GLY A 104 -22.69 7.73 0.22
N GLU A 105 -23.93 7.73 -0.25
CA GLU A 105 -24.66 8.97 -0.55
C GLU A 105 -24.98 9.76 0.72
N ASN A 106 -25.22 9.03 1.82
CA ASN A 106 -25.50 9.59 3.12
C ASN A 106 -24.42 9.16 4.12
N GLU A 107 -24.20 10.01 5.12
CA GLU A 107 -23.35 9.70 6.25
C GLU A 107 -23.99 8.61 7.12
N GLY A 108 -23.23 7.55 7.44
CA GLY A 108 -23.74 6.46 8.26
C GLY A 108 -22.72 5.39 8.59
N VAL A 109 -23.09 4.52 9.53
CA VAL A 109 -22.31 3.35 9.94
C VAL A 109 -23.13 2.08 9.70
N VAL A 110 -22.54 1.12 9.01
CA VAL A 110 -23.10 -0.23 8.82
C VAL A 110 -22.31 -1.21 9.69
N PRO A 111 -22.92 -1.88 10.68
CA PRO A 111 -22.27 -2.90 11.49
C PRO A 111 -21.79 -4.10 10.67
N GLY A 112 -20.72 -4.76 11.10
CA GLY A 112 -20.09 -5.89 10.39
C GLY A 112 -21.04 -7.03 10.05
N ASN A 113 -21.94 -7.39 10.98
CA ASN A 113 -22.97 -8.42 10.75
C ASN A 113 -23.90 -8.08 9.56
N ALA A 114 -24.23 -6.80 9.37
CA ALA A 114 -25.01 -6.33 8.24
C ALA A 114 -24.14 -6.15 6.97
N LEU A 115 -22.86 -5.80 7.14
CA LEU A 115 -21.93 -5.62 6.03
C LEU A 115 -21.65 -6.91 5.27
N VAL A 116 -21.51 -8.04 5.98
CA VAL A 116 -21.17 -9.33 5.36
C VAL A 116 -22.34 -10.00 4.65
N VAL A 117 -23.58 -9.50 4.79
CA VAL A 117 -24.74 -10.02 4.05
C VAL A 117 -24.98 -9.26 2.74
N ASP A 118 -24.32 -8.12 2.51
CA ASP A 118 -24.48 -7.34 1.29
C ASP A 118 -23.71 -7.99 0.11
N PRO A 119 -24.41 -8.50 -0.93
CA PRO A 119 -23.75 -9.14 -2.07
C PRO A 119 -23.00 -8.16 -2.97
N LYS A 120 -23.21 -6.85 -2.83
CA LYS A 120 -22.51 -5.82 -3.60
C LYS A 120 -21.17 -5.43 -2.97
N LYS A 121 -20.86 -5.92 -1.76
CA LYS A 121 -19.65 -5.58 -1.03
C LYS A 121 -18.71 -6.79 -0.97
N PRO A 122 -17.39 -6.58 -1.11
CA PRO A 122 -16.42 -7.67 -1.12
C PRO A 122 -16.14 -8.26 0.27
N PHE A 123 -17.04 -8.10 1.25
CA PHE A 123 -16.82 -8.46 2.65
C PHE A 123 -17.54 -9.74 3.09
N ARG A 124 -18.37 -10.34 2.24
CA ARG A 124 -19.18 -11.51 2.61
C ARG A 124 -18.38 -12.66 3.21
N LYS A 125 -17.18 -12.92 2.68
CA LYS A 125 -16.29 -13.99 3.17
C LYS A 125 -15.72 -13.73 4.56
N LEU A 126 -15.80 -12.49 5.08
CA LEU A 126 -15.39 -12.19 6.46
C LEU A 126 -16.29 -12.86 7.50
N ASN A 127 -17.47 -13.35 7.12
CA ASN A 127 -18.35 -14.12 8.01
C ASN A 127 -17.65 -15.37 8.60
N ALA A 128 -16.64 -15.91 7.91
CA ALA A 128 -15.87 -17.06 8.38
C ALA A 128 -15.05 -16.77 9.66
N PHE A 129 -14.73 -15.50 9.95
CA PHE A 129 -14.04 -15.11 11.19
C PHE A 129 -14.96 -15.03 12.42
N GLY A 130 -16.28 -15.20 12.22
CA GLY A 130 -17.26 -15.32 13.29
C GLY A 130 -17.62 -14.01 13.99
N ASN A 131 -18.60 -14.09 14.89
CA ASN A 131 -19.23 -12.93 15.53
C ASN A 131 -18.25 -12.07 16.34
N SER A 132 -17.22 -12.66 16.96
CA SER A 132 -16.21 -11.92 17.72
C SER A 132 -15.49 -10.88 16.85
N PHE A 133 -15.19 -11.25 15.59
CA PHE A 133 -14.61 -10.34 14.61
C PHE A 133 -15.64 -9.36 14.07
N LEU A 134 -16.83 -9.85 13.66
CA LEU A 134 -17.85 -9.01 13.01
C LEU A 134 -18.39 -7.89 13.91
N ASN A 135 -18.43 -8.11 15.23
CA ASN A 135 -18.77 -7.06 16.21
C ASN A 135 -17.72 -5.95 16.29
N ARG A 136 -16.50 -6.22 15.81
CA ARG A 136 -15.37 -5.28 15.73
C ARG A 136 -15.07 -4.90 14.28
N LEU A 137 -16.02 -5.06 13.37
CA LEU A 137 -15.95 -4.57 12.00
C LEU A 137 -17.10 -3.58 11.80
N ILE A 138 -16.80 -2.41 11.27
CA ILE A 138 -17.80 -1.44 10.85
C ILE A 138 -17.47 -0.92 9.46
N CYS A 139 -18.49 -0.55 8.68
CA CYS A 139 -18.33 0.21 7.45
C CYS A 139 -18.84 1.63 7.70
N SER A 140 -17.92 2.59 7.61
CA SER A 140 -18.23 4.02 7.66
C SER A 140 -18.48 4.52 6.24
N GLN A 141 -19.64 5.09 6.02
CA GLN A 141 -20.07 5.60 4.71
C GLN A 141 -20.22 7.11 4.76
N ILE A 142 -19.57 7.83 3.83
CA ILE A 142 -19.71 9.29 3.68
C ILE A 142 -19.69 9.71 2.19
N PRO A 143 -20.35 10.82 1.85
CA PRO A 143 -20.27 11.40 0.51
C PRO A 143 -18.97 12.20 0.36
N ASN A 144 -17.88 11.53 -0.01
CA ASN A 144 -16.56 12.15 -0.22
C ASN A 144 -15.97 11.76 -1.59
N GLN A 145 -15.34 12.73 -2.29
CA GLN A 145 -14.79 12.54 -3.64
C GLN A 145 -13.65 11.51 -3.68
N VAL A 146 -12.78 11.48 -2.67
CA VAL A 146 -11.69 10.50 -2.55
C VAL A 146 -12.28 9.08 -2.56
N LEU A 147 -13.35 8.88 -1.81
CA LEU A 147 -14.02 7.58 -1.68
C LEU A 147 -14.80 7.17 -2.94
N ARG A 148 -15.04 8.10 -3.88
CA ARG A 148 -15.54 7.74 -5.20
C ARG A 148 -14.50 6.93 -5.98
N GLY A 149 -13.21 7.25 -5.82
CA GLY A 149 -12.10 6.56 -6.48
C GLY A 149 -11.60 5.32 -5.74
N ILE A 150 -11.53 5.35 -4.41
CA ILE A 150 -10.96 4.27 -3.59
C ILE A 150 -11.81 3.96 -2.35
N SER A 151 -11.45 2.90 -1.62
CA SER A 151 -11.94 2.64 -0.25
C SER A 151 -10.74 2.43 0.67
N ILE A 152 -10.87 2.83 1.93
CA ILE A 152 -9.76 2.79 2.89
C ILE A 152 -10.16 1.91 4.07
N ILE A 153 -9.27 1.00 4.47
CA ILE A 153 -9.47 0.11 5.62
C ILE A 153 -8.54 0.57 6.75
N ASP A 154 -9.12 1.09 7.83
CA ASP A 154 -8.40 1.34 9.08
C ASP A 154 -8.36 0.05 9.90
N THR A 155 -7.18 -0.35 10.35
CA THR A 155 -7.01 -1.51 11.23
C THR A 155 -6.85 -1.08 12.69
N PRO A 156 -7.24 -1.91 13.66
CA PRO A 156 -6.91 -1.65 15.05
C PRO A 156 -5.39 -1.53 15.23
N GLY A 157 -4.97 -0.73 16.22
CA GLY A 157 -3.55 -0.56 16.51
C GLY A 157 -2.92 -1.83 17.05
N ILE A 158 -1.80 -2.25 16.44
CA ILE A 158 -1.02 -3.38 16.93
C ILE A 158 -0.34 -2.95 18.23
N LEU A 159 -0.51 -3.73 19.28
CA LEU A 159 0.05 -3.42 20.59
C LEU A 159 1.42 -4.08 20.73
N SER A 160 2.26 -3.49 21.58
CA SER A 160 3.48 -4.12 22.05
C SER A 160 3.15 -4.92 23.32
N GLY A 161 3.13 -6.26 23.21
CA GLY A 161 3.07 -7.17 24.36
C GLY A 161 2.05 -8.31 24.28
N GLU A 162 2.42 -9.48 24.81
CA GLU A 162 1.67 -10.74 24.71
C GLU A 162 0.26 -10.73 25.33
N LYS A 163 0.01 -9.88 26.33
CA LYS A 163 -1.24 -9.90 27.12
C LYS A 163 -2.50 -9.56 26.31
N GLN A 164 -2.37 -8.94 25.13
CA GLN A 164 -3.51 -8.60 24.27
C GLN A 164 -3.75 -9.56 23.11
N ARG A 165 -2.79 -10.45 22.77
CA ARG A 165 -3.02 -11.53 21.78
C ARG A 165 -4.22 -12.41 22.17
N ILE A 166 -4.43 -12.60 23.48
CA ILE A 166 -5.50 -13.42 24.06
C ILE A 166 -6.87 -12.69 24.08
N SER A 167 -6.92 -11.36 23.91
CA SER A 167 -8.12 -10.54 24.19
C SER A 167 -8.95 -10.13 22.95
N ARG A 168 -8.50 -10.42 21.73
CA ARG A 168 -9.23 -10.03 20.51
C ARG A 168 -10.41 -10.94 20.19
N GLY A 169 -10.29 -12.23 20.50
CA GLY A 169 -11.33 -13.23 20.21
C GLY A 169 -11.42 -13.62 18.73
N TYR A 170 -10.44 -13.24 17.91
CA TYR A 170 -10.28 -13.64 16.50
C TYR A 170 -8.81 -13.61 16.11
N ASP A 171 -8.44 -14.35 15.07
CA ASP A 171 -7.08 -14.36 14.52
C ASP A 171 -6.81 -13.11 13.68
N PHE A 172 -6.02 -12.20 14.23
CA PHE A 172 -5.69 -10.93 13.57
C PHE A 172 -4.80 -11.12 12.34
N SER A 173 -3.87 -12.05 12.38
CA SER A 173 -2.93 -12.32 11.28
C SER A 173 -3.65 -12.91 10.07
N GLU A 174 -4.62 -13.81 10.28
CA GLU A 174 -5.44 -14.35 9.20
C GLU A 174 -6.36 -13.30 8.57
N VAL A 175 -6.94 -12.40 9.37
CA VAL A 175 -7.74 -11.27 8.84
C VAL A 175 -6.89 -10.34 8.00
N LEU A 176 -5.68 -9.99 8.45
CA LEU A 176 -4.76 -9.18 7.68
C LEU A 176 -4.36 -9.87 6.37
N ARG A 177 -4.06 -11.16 6.39
CA ARG A 177 -3.79 -11.93 5.17
C ARG A 177 -4.96 -11.86 4.19
N TRP A 178 -6.19 -12.04 4.69
CA TRP A 178 -7.39 -11.97 3.87
C TRP A 178 -7.56 -10.60 3.18
N PHE A 179 -7.27 -9.51 3.89
CA PHE A 179 -7.26 -8.17 3.30
C PHE A 179 -6.10 -7.99 2.31
N GLY A 180 -4.90 -8.45 2.67
CA GLY A 180 -3.68 -8.34 1.84
C GLY A 180 -3.84 -8.96 0.44
N GLU A 181 -4.61 -10.04 0.33
CA GLU A 181 -4.95 -10.67 -0.95
C GLU A 181 -5.89 -9.82 -1.83
N ARG A 182 -6.68 -8.91 -1.24
CA ARG A 182 -7.77 -8.19 -1.93
C ARG A 182 -7.53 -6.69 -2.07
N VAL A 183 -6.61 -6.14 -1.31
CA VAL A 183 -6.28 -4.71 -1.35
C VAL A 183 -5.26 -4.43 -2.46
N ASP A 184 -5.22 -3.19 -2.92
CA ASP A 184 -4.32 -2.72 -3.97
C ASP A 184 -3.04 -2.11 -3.40
N ARG A 185 -3.12 -1.65 -2.14
CA ARG A 185 -2.04 -0.95 -1.46
C ARG A 185 -2.12 -1.23 0.04
N ILE A 186 -0.97 -1.57 0.63
CA ILE A 186 -0.82 -1.76 2.08
C ILE A 186 0.13 -0.67 2.56
N ILE A 187 -0.34 0.22 3.42
CA ILE A 187 0.48 1.28 4.01
C ILE A 187 0.83 0.87 5.45
N LEU A 188 2.12 0.65 5.69
CA LEU A 188 2.67 0.39 7.01
C LEU A 188 3.09 1.70 7.66
N LEU A 189 2.41 2.12 8.73
CA LEU A 189 2.68 3.37 9.44
C LEU A 189 3.57 3.14 10.66
N PHE A 190 4.68 3.89 10.71
CA PHE A 190 5.63 3.96 11.82
C PHE A 190 5.69 5.39 12.38
N ASP A 191 6.00 5.52 13.67
CA ASP A 191 6.18 6.82 14.33
C ASP A 191 7.69 7.13 14.44
N ALA A 192 8.13 8.26 13.89
CA ALA A 192 9.54 8.66 13.93
C ALA A 192 10.07 8.92 15.35
N HIS A 193 9.19 9.27 16.28
CA HIS A 193 9.55 9.53 17.68
C HIS A 193 9.61 8.23 18.51
N LYS A 194 8.80 7.23 18.16
CA LYS A 194 8.68 5.95 18.87
C LYS A 194 8.77 4.77 17.92
N LEU A 195 9.94 4.58 17.31
CA LEU A 195 10.16 3.44 16.44
C LEU A 195 10.32 2.17 17.28
N ASP A 196 9.31 1.30 17.22
CA ASP A 196 9.35 -0.06 17.75
C ASP A 196 8.71 -1.01 16.73
N ILE A 197 9.32 -2.17 16.52
CA ILE A 197 8.76 -3.24 15.70
C ILE A 197 8.60 -4.46 16.60
N SER A 198 7.44 -4.54 17.24
CA SER A 198 7.10 -5.65 18.11
C SER A 198 7.03 -6.97 17.34
N ASP A 199 7.15 -8.10 18.05
CA ASP A 199 7.01 -9.44 17.45
C ASP A 199 5.64 -9.62 16.77
N GLU A 200 4.58 -9.08 17.39
CA GLU A 200 3.24 -9.10 16.82
C GLU A 200 3.15 -8.27 15.53
N PHE A 201 3.83 -7.12 15.47
CA PHE A 201 3.85 -6.33 14.24
C PHE A 201 4.67 -7.04 13.15
N SER A 202 5.77 -7.69 13.52
CA SER A 202 6.55 -8.52 12.61
C SER A 202 5.73 -9.69 12.06
N GLU A 203 4.90 -10.32 12.88
CA GLU A 203 3.97 -11.37 12.46
C GLU A 203 2.89 -10.85 11.51
N ALA A 204 2.32 -9.68 11.81
CA ALA A 204 1.38 -9.00 10.93
C ALA A 204 2.00 -8.66 9.56
N ILE A 205 3.26 -8.19 9.52
CA ILE A 205 3.97 -7.94 8.26
C ILE A 205 4.22 -9.25 7.50
N LYS A 206 4.61 -10.32 8.19
CA LYS A 206 4.78 -11.65 7.60
C LYS A 206 3.48 -12.22 7.02
N ALA A 207 2.31 -11.80 7.53
CA ALA A 207 1.02 -12.19 6.96
C ALA A 207 0.82 -11.68 5.53
N PHE A 208 1.57 -10.65 5.10
CA PHE A 208 1.53 -10.09 3.74
C PHE A 208 2.56 -10.68 2.77
N ARG A 209 3.26 -11.76 3.16
CA ARG A 209 4.26 -12.41 2.29
C ARG A 209 3.68 -12.75 0.91
N GLY A 210 4.38 -12.36 -0.16
CA GLY A 210 3.92 -12.55 -1.54
C GLY A 210 3.03 -11.42 -2.08
N GLN A 211 2.75 -10.42 -1.22
CA GLN A 211 2.10 -9.16 -1.56
C GLN A 211 3.04 -7.96 -1.34
N ASP A 212 4.35 -8.21 -1.38
CA ASP A 212 5.40 -7.23 -1.08
C ASP A 212 5.34 -6.02 -2.02
N ASP A 213 4.94 -6.24 -3.28
CA ASP A 213 4.75 -5.20 -4.30
C ASP A 213 3.66 -4.16 -3.94
N LYS A 214 2.71 -4.57 -3.09
CA LYS A 214 1.61 -3.74 -2.58
C LYS A 214 2.03 -2.88 -1.39
N ILE A 215 3.14 -3.20 -0.72
CA ILE A 215 3.56 -2.55 0.52
C ILE A 215 4.20 -1.18 0.23
N ARG A 216 3.78 -0.18 1.01
CA ARG A 216 4.43 1.13 1.15
C ARG A 216 4.61 1.42 2.62
N VAL A 217 5.72 2.03 2.98
CA VAL A 217 6.02 2.36 4.37
C VAL A 217 5.90 3.86 4.54
N VAL A 218 5.29 4.31 5.62
CA VAL A 218 5.18 5.72 5.99
C VAL A 218 5.83 5.91 7.35
N LEU A 219 6.90 6.70 7.41
CA LEU A 219 7.50 7.14 8.66
C LEU A 219 6.86 8.49 9.03
N ASN A 220 5.81 8.40 9.82
CA ASN A 220 4.97 9.52 10.22
C ASN A 220 5.60 10.29 11.40
N LYS A 221 5.11 11.52 11.63
CA LYS A 221 5.56 12.43 12.70
C LYS A 221 7.05 12.77 12.61
N ALA A 222 7.61 12.77 11.39
CA ALA A 222 9.02 13.04 11.15
C ALA A 222 9.44 14.47 11.57
N ASP A 223 8.49 15.41 11.62
CA ASP A 223 8.69 16.77 12.12
C ASP A 223 8.96 16.87 13.63
N GLN A 224 8.81 15.77 14.38
CA GLN A 224 9.00 15.75 15.84
C GLN A 224 10.44 15.45 16.26
N VAL A 225 11.32 15.15 15.31
CA VAL A 225 12.72 14.82 15.55
C VAL A 225 13.63 15.76 14.75
N ASP A 226 14.88 15.89 15.17
CA ASP A 226 15.88 16.62 14.38
C ASP A 226 16.36 15.81 13.18
N SER A 227 17.07 16.47 12.26
CA SER A 227 17.57 15.87 11.03
C SER A 227 18.50 14.66 11.26
N GLN A 228 19.33 14.69 12.32
CA GLN A 228 20.26 13.59 12.61
C GLN A 228 19.52 12.38 13.21
N GLN A 229 18.59 12.64 14.14
CA GLN A 229 17.74 11.63 14.73
C GLN A 229 16.85 10.98 13.66
N LEU A 230 16.29 11.76 12.74
CA LEU A 230 15.50 11.24 11.62
C LEU A 230 16.30 10.22 10.79
N MET A 231 17.55 10.53 10.44
CA MET A 231 18.41 9.61 9.70
C MET A 231 18.72 8.32 10.47
N ARG A 232 18.92 8.42 11.79
CA ARG A 232 19.12 7.23 12.65
C ARG A 232 17.88 6.35 12.72
N VAL A 233 16.71 6.96 12.89
CA VAL A 233 15.42 6.25 12.94
C VAL A 233 15.10 5.61 11.59
N TYR A 234 15.32 6.32 10.50
CA TYR A 234 15.16 5.78 9.15
C TYR A 234 16.07 4.56 8.91
N GLY A 235 17.35 4.66 9.27
CA GLY A 235 18.29 3.53 9.16
C GLY A 235 17.87 2.32 10.00
N ALA A 236 17.43 2.55 11.23
CA ALA A 236 16.93 1.48 12.11
C ALA A 236 15.65 0.81 11.58
N LEU A 237 14.74 1.59 10.99
CA LEU A 237 13.52 1.09 10.35
C LEU A 237 13.87 0.18 9.18
N MET A 238 14.73 0.64 8.26
CA MET A 238 15.12 -0.13 7.08
C MET A 238 15.84 -1.43 7.45
N TRP A 239 16.74 -1.38 8.44
CA TRP A 239 17.41 -2.57 8.97
C TRP A 239 16.41 -3.60 9.51
N SER A 240 15.41 -3.14 10.25
CA SER A 240 14.41 -4.01 10.86
C SER A 240 13.45 -4.58 9.82
N LEU A 241 12.98 -3.77 8.87
CA LEU A 241 12.14 -4.23 7.76
C LEU A 241 12.85 -5.25 6.87
N GLY A 242 14.14 -5.05 6.59
CA GLY A 242 14.95 -6.00 5.81
C GLY A 242 14.98 -7.42 6.43
N LYS A 243 14.97 -7.51 7.76
CA LYS A 243 14.89 -8.80 8.48
C LYS A 243 13.52 -9.45 8.41
N VAL A 244 12.44 -8.66 8.30
CA VAL A 244 11.06 -9.15 8.39
C VAL A 244 10.48 -9.49 7.02
N ILE A 245 10.65 -8.62 6.02
CA ILE A 245 10.03 -8.77 4.69
C ILE A 245 10.76 -9.83 3.85
N ASN A 246 12.03 -10.13 4.14
CA ASN A 246 12.79 -11.23 3.54
C ASN A 246 12.68 -11.27 1.99
N THR A 247 12.74 -10.10 1.37
CA THR A 247 12.85 -9.90 -0.08
C THR A 247 14.11 -9.09 -0.36
N PRO A 248 14.84 -9.37 -1.46
CA PRO A 248 15.98 -8.54 -1.86
C PRO A 248 15.58 -7.13 -2.29
N GLU A 249 14.30 -6.90 -2.58
CA GLU A 249 13.78 -5.60 -3.02
C GLU A 249 13.60 -4.62 -1.86
N VAL A 250 14.08 -3.39 -2.04
CA VAL A 250 13.98 -2.35 -1.01
C VAL A 250 12.60 -1.70 -1.08
N VAL A 251 11.86 -1.72 0.04
CA VAL A 251 10.53 -1.10 0.13
C VAL A 251 10.65 0.43 0.15
N ARG A 252 9.79 1.12 -0.61
CA ARG A 252 9.70 2.60 -0.60
C ARG A 252 9.11 3.08 0.73
N VAL A 253 9.87 3.94 1.42
CA VAL A 253 9.47 4.63 2.66
C VAL A 253 9.17 6.09 2.34
N TYR A 254 8.02 6.61 2.78
CA TYR A 254 7.65 8.02 2.68
C TYR A 254 7.84 8.70 4.03
N LEU A 255 8.61 9.80 4.06
CA LEU A 255 8.92 10.56 5.26
C LEU A 255 7.99 11.77 5.37
N GLY A 256 7.32 11.96 6.51
CA GLY A 256 6.53 13.17 6.69
C GLY A 256 5.69 13.20 7.95
N SER A 257 4.81 14.20 8.01
CA SER A 257 3.81 14.37 9.07
C SER A 257 2.45 14.63 8.42
N PHE A 258 1.65 13.57 8.32
CA PHE A 258 0.43 13.52 7.52
C PHE A 258 -0.78 13.96 8.35
N TRP A 259 -0.83 15.26 8.64
CA TRP A 259 -1.89 15.92 9.39
C TRP A 259 -1.98 17.41 8.99
N ALA A 260 -3.10 18.06 9.28
CA ALA A 260 -3.31 19.47 8.94
C ALA A 260 -2.63 20.47 9.91
N LYS A 261 -1.80 20.01 10.85
CA LYS A 261 -1.17 20.89 11.85
C LYS A 261 0.18 21.43 11.35
N PRO A 262 0.61 22.63 11.80
CA PRO A 262 1.93 23.14 11.49
C PRO A 262 3.06 22.18 11.90
N LEU A 263 4.11 22.13 11.10
CA LEU A 263 5.33 21.37 11.42
C LEU A 263 6.01 21.95 12.65
N ARG A 264 6.44 21.08 13.56
CA ARG A 264 7.27 21.46 14.72
C ARG A 264 8.70 21.78 14.31
N ASN A 265 9.29 20.93 13.47
CA ASN A 265 10.59 21.15 12.86
C ASN A 265 10.43 21.38 11.35
N THR A 266 10.88 22.54 10.86
CA THR A 266 10.78 22.94 9.46
C THR A 266 12.04 22.70 8.65
N GLU A 267 13.14 22.23 9.26
CA GLU A 267 14.43 21.98 8.58
C GLU A 267 14.26 21.12 7.32
N ASN A 268 13.44 20.06 7.42
CA ASN A 268 13.21 19.09 6.35
C ASN A 268 11.87 19.30 5.63
N ARG A 269 11.26 20.50 5.70
CA ARG A 269 9.93 20.77 5.10
C ARG A 269 9.85 20.34 3.63
N ARG A 270 10.83 20.74 2.81
CA ARG A 270 10.87 20.42 1.37
C ARG A 270 10.87 18.91 1.12
N LEU A 271 11.60 18.15 1.94
CA LEU A 271 11.62 16.70 1.87
C LEU A 271 10.24 16.13 2.20
N PHE A 272 9.62 16.57 3.30
CA PHE A 272 8.30 16.07 3.72
C PHE A 272 7.21 16.37 2.68
N GLU A 273 7.24 17.55 2.05
CA GLU A 273 6.31 17.93 0.99
C GLU A 273 6.50 17.08 -0.27
N ALA A 274 7.74 16.89 -0.73
CA ALA A 274 8.05 16.05 -1.88
C ALA A 274 7.62 14.58 -1.66
N GLU A 275 7.92 14.03 -0.47
CA GLU A 275 7.55 12.66 -0.09
C GLU A 275 6.02 12.49 0.03
N THR A 276 5.33 13.53 0.50
CA THR A 276 3.85 13.55 0.55
C THR A 276 3.27 13.53 -0.86
N GLN A 277 3.80 14.35 -1.78
CA GLN A 277 3.37 14.36 -3.17
C GLN A 277 3.61 13.01 -3.86
N ASP A 278 4.75 12.36 -3.62
CA ASP A 278 5.04 11.03 -4.18
C ASP A 278 4.05 9.97 -3.67
N LEU A 279 3.72 9.98 -2.37
CA LEU A 279 2.71 9.09 -1.81
C LEU A 279 1.34 9.36 -2.40
N PHE A 280 0.98 10.63 -2.56
CA PHE A 280 -0.31 11.03 -3.13
C PHE A 280 -0.44 10.59 -4.59
N LYS A 281 0.60 10.76 -5.41
CA LYS A 281 0.63 10.25 -6.79
C LYS A 281 0.46 8.72 -6.85
N ASP A 282 1.09 7.98 -5.94
CA ASP A 282 0.92 6.51 -5.86
C ASP A 282 -0.53 6.13 -5.54
N ILE A 283 -1.17 6.81 -4.58
CA ILE A 283 -2.57 6.56 -4.21
C ILE A 283 -3.54 7.02 -5.31
N GLN A 284 -3.31 8.19 -5.93
CA GLN A 284 -4.13 8.72 -7.03
C GLN A 284 -4.15 7.80 -8.24
N GLY A 285 -3.03 7.12 -8.51
CA GLY A 285 -2.89 6.17 -9.61
C GLY A 285 -3.54 4.80 -9.36
N LEU A 286 -4.12 4.54 -8.17
CA LEU A 286 -4.71 3.24 -7.88
C LEU A 286 -5.87 2.85 -8.80
N PRO A 287 -6.88 3.70 -9.07
CA PRO A 287 -8.02 3.33 -9.91
C PRO A 287 -7.60 3.02 -11.35
N ARG A 288 -6.69 3.81 -11.91
CA ARG A 288 -6.09 3.56 -13.22
C ARG A 288 -5.44 2.18 -13.32
N ASN A 289 -4.68 1.79 -12.29
CA ASN A 289 -3.90 0.55 -12.30
C ASN A 289 -4.69 -0.67 -11.77
N ALA A 290 -5.96 -0.50 -11.38
CA ALA A 290 -6.75 -1.52 -10.71
C ALA A 290 -6.93 -2.78 -11.57
N ALA A 291 -7.18 -2.61 -12.88
CA ALA A 291 -7.36 -3.72 -13.81
C ALA A 291 -6.07 -4.56 -13.95
N LEU A 292 -4.90 -3.90 -14.07
CA LEU A 292 -3.60 -4.58 -14.10
C LEU A 292 -3.33 -5.36 -12.81
N ARG A 293 -3.65 -4.77 -11.64
CA ARG A 293 -3.46 -5.46 -10.35
C ARG A 293 -4.37 -6.67 -10.23
N LYS A 294 -5.66 -6.54 -10.55
CA LYS A 294 -6.61 -7.67 -10.55
C LYS A 294 -6.17 -8.78 -11.50
N LEU A 295 -5.63 -8.43 -12.67
CA LEU A 295 -5.05 -9.40 -13.58
C LEU A 295 -3.84 -10.12 -12.94
N ASN A 296 -2.90 -9.39 -12.34
CA ASN A 296 -1.74 -9.97 -11.66
C ASN A 296 -2.14 -10.91 -10.50
N ASP A 297 -3.12 -10.50 -9.68
CA ASP A 297 -3.63 -11.32 -8.59
C ASP A 297 -4.33 -12.59 -9.11
N LEU A 298 -5.06 -12.49 -10.22
CA LEU A 298 -5.67 -13.64 -10.89
C LEU A 298 -4.60 -14.62 -11.41
N ILE A 299 -3.48 -14.11 -11.92
CA ILE A 299 -2.33 -14.93 -12.36
C ILE A 299 -1.68 -15.64 -11.18
N LYS A 300 -1.39 -14.92 -10.09
CA LYS A 300 -0.83 -15.49 -8.86
C LYS A 300 -1.75 -16.61 -8.33
N ARG A 301 -3.06 -16.36 -8.27
CA ARG A 301 -4.08 -17.34 -7.85
C ARG A 301 -4.14 -18.56 -8.77
N ALA A 302 -4.13 -18.37 -10.09
CA ALA A 302 -4.13 -19.47 -11.05
C ALA A 302 -2.91 -20.39 -10.91
N ARG A 303 -1.72 -19.82 -10.67
CA ARG A 303 -0.50 -20.60 -10.42
C ARG A 303 -0.63 -21.41 -9.12
N LEU A 304 -1.05 -20.79 -8.03
CA LEU A 304 -1.26 -21.48 -6.76
C LEU A 304 -2.30 -22.61 -6.89
N ALA A 305 -3.40 -22.39 -7.60
CA ALA A 305 -4.43 -23.40 -7.84
C ALA A 305 -3.89 -24.60 -8.63
N LYS A 306 -3.04 -24.37 -9.65
CA LYS A 306 -2.34 -25.44 -10.39
C LYS A 306 -1.41 -26.23 -9.48
N VAL A 307 -0.58 -25.55 -8.69
CA VAL A 307 0.34 -26.19 -7.74
C VAL A 307 -0.42 -27.06 -6.75
N HIS A 308 -1.50 -26.52 -6.18
CA HIS A 308 -2.36 -27.25 -5.27
C HIS A 308 -2.99 -28.49 -5.93
N ALA A 309 -3.49 -28.37 -7.15
CA ALA A 309 -4.03 -29.50 -7.90
C ALA A 309 -2.99 -30.62 -8.11
N TYR A 310 -1.74 -30.28 -8.41
CA TYR A 310 -0.64 -31.25 -8.51
C TYR A 310 -0.33 -31.92 -7.16
N ILE A 311 -0.28 -31.15 -6.07
CA ILE A 311 -0.05 -31.68 -4.72
C ILE A 311 -1.16 -32.70 -4.38
N ILE A 312 -2.43 -32.30 -4.46
CA ILE A 312 -3.57 -33.16 -4.11
C ILE A 312 -3.61 -34.41 -5.00
N SER A 313 -3.35 -34.25 -6.29
CA SER A 313 -3.31 -35.38 -7.23
C SER A 313 -2.17 -36.35 -6.97
N TYR A 314 -0.99 -35.85 -6.59
CA TYR A 314 0.16 -36.68 -6.23
C TYR A 314 -0.13 -37.48 -4.97
N LEU A 315 -0.68 -36.83 -3.93
CA LEU A 315 -1.09 -37.49 -2.70
C LEU A 315 -2.12 -38.59 -3.00
N LYS A 316 -3.12 -38.32 -3.84
CA LYS A 316 -4.09 -39.34 -4.28
C LYS A 316 -3.43 -40.52 -5.01
N LYS A 317 -2.48 -40.25 -5.91
CA LYS A 317 -1.77 -41.27 -6.70
C LYS A 317 -0.97 -42.23 -5.81
N GLU A 318 -0.36 -41.71 -4.75
CA GLU A 318 0.47 -42.50 -3.82
C GLU A 318 -0.33 -43.28 -2.76
N MET A 319 -1.65 -43.08 -2.68
CA MET A 319 -2.49 -43.78 -1.71
C MET A 319 -2.75 -45.24 -2.11
N PRO A 320 -2.60 -46.21 -1.19
CA PRO A 320 -2.90 -47.61 -1.46
C PRO A 320 -4.42 -47.85 -1.56
N SER A 321 -4.82 -48.75 -2.45
CA SER A 321 -6.24 -49.04 -2.70
C SER A 321 -6.94 -49.76 -1.53
N LEU A 322 -6.23 -50.65 -0.83
CA LEU A 322 -6.83 -51.62 0.10
C LEU A 322 -6.46 -51.41 1.58
N PHE A 323 -5.18 -51.52 1.95
CA PHE A 323 -4.73 -51.47 3.35
C PHE A 323 -3.59 -50.47 3.57
N GLY A 324 -3.37 -50.04 4.82
CA GLY A 324 -2.25 -49.17 5.20
C GLY A 324 -2.43 -47.67 4.88
N LYS A 325 -3.67 -47.23 4.61
CA LYS A 325 -3.99 -45.85 4.21
C LYS A 325 -3.54 -44.81 5.24
N GLU A 326 -3.83 -45.01 6.53
CA GLU A 326 -3.43 -44.06 7.58
C GLU A 326 -1.91 -43.92 7.70
N LYS A 327 -1.19 -45.04 7.78
CA LYS A 327 0.28 -45.03 7.82
C LYS A 327 0.88 -44.35 6.59
N LYS A 328 0.32 -44.59 5.40
CA LYS A 328 0.79 -43.93 4.17
C LYS A 328 0.49 -42.42 4.17
N LYS A 329 -0.68 -42.00 4.67
CA LYS A 329 -1.03 -40.59 4.83
C LYS A 329 -0.02 -39.88 5.74
N GLU A 330 0.28 -40.43 6.91
CA GLU A 330 1.28 -39.88 7.83
C GLU A 330 2.65 -39.75 7.16
N GLU A 331 3.10 -40.80 6.45
CA GLU A 331 4.35 -40.79 5.68
C GLU A 331 4.35 -39.66 4.63
N LEU A 332 3.27 -39.51 3.85
CA LEU A 332 3.16 -38.50 2.80
C LEU A 332 3.14 -37.07 3.35
N ILE A 333 2.50 -36.84 4.50
CA ILE A 333 2.50 -35.54 5.18
C ILE A 333 3.92 -35.20 5.65
N MET A 334 4.63 -36.16 6.27
CA MET A 334 6.02 -35.93 6.70
C MET A 334 6.96 -35.66 5.51
N ARG A 335 6.75 -36.36 4.39
CA ARG A 335 7.54 -36.22 3.15
C ARG A 335 7.11 -35.06 2.24
N LEU A 336 6.15 -34.23 2.67
CA LEU A 336 5.65 -33.12 1.85
C LEU A 336 6.76 -32.16 1.31
N PRO A 337 7.82 -31.81 2.06
CA PRO A 337 8.93 -31.02 1.51
C PRO A 337 9.62 -31.68 0.30
N GLU A 338 9.81 -33.00 0.35
CA GLU A 338 10.40 -33.79 -0.75
C GLU A 338 9.45 -33.83 -1.94
N ILE A 339 8.16 -34.05 -1.68
CA ILE A 339 7.10 -34.05 -2.70
C ILE A 339 7.09 -32.71 -3.46
N TYR A 340 7.24 -31.58 -2.77
CA TYR A 340 7.31 -30.28 -3.43
C TYR A 340 8.51 -30.19 -4.37
N THR A 341 9.67 -30.69 -3.96
CA THR A 341 10.88 -30.71 -4.80
C THR A 341 10.70 -31.60 -6.03
N ILE A 342 9.99 -32.73 -5.89
CA ILE A 342 9.66 -33.62 -7.02
C ILE A 342 8.74 -32.88 -8.01
N LEU A 343 7.65 -32.30 -7.52
CA LEU A 343 6.68 -31.59 -8.36
C LEU A 343 7.28 -30.35 -9.04
N GLN A 344 8.20 -29.64 -8.38
CA GLN A 344 8.96 -28.54 -8.98
C GLN A 344 9.72 -28.98 -10.22
N ARG A 345 10.42 -30.12 -10.13
CA ARG A 345 11.23 -30.65 -11.23
C ARG A 345 10.37 -31.25 -12.35
N GLU A 346 9.35 -32.03 -11.98
CA GLU A 346 8.49 -32.73 -12.94
C GLU A 346 7.62 -31.78 -13.77
N HIS A 347 7.14 -30.69 -13.16
CA HIS A 347 6.21 -29.76 -13.80
C HIS A 347 6.82 -28.38 -14.09
N HIS A 348 8.12 -28.20 -13.85
CA HIS A 348 8.85 -26.93 -14.06
C HIS A 348 8.21 -25.73 -13.34
N ILE A 349 7.87 -25.91 -12.07
CA ILE A 349 7.18 -24.90 -11.26
C ILE A 349 8.21 -24.20 -10.37
N SER A 350 8.09 -22.87 -10.25
CA SER A 350 8.91 -22.10 -9.32
C SER A 350 8.61 -22.47 -7.87
N ALA A 351 9.66 -22.56 -7.04
CA ALA A 351 9.50 -22.79 -5.61
C ALA A 351 8.62 -21.72 -4.93
N GLY A 352 8.58 -20.49 -5.46
CA GLY A 352 7.76 -19.40 -4.94
C GLY A 352 6.24 -19.56 -5.14
N ASP A 353 5.81 -20.45 -6.05
CA ASP A 353 4.38 -20.72 -6.28
C ASP A 353 3.83 -21.77 -5.29
N PHE A 354 4.69 -22.39 -4.48
CA PHE A 354 4.26 -23.41 -3.51
C PHE A 354 3.76 -22.77 -2.21
N PRO A 355 2.67 -23.31 -1.63
CA PRO A 355 2.18 -22.88 -0.33
C PRO A 355 3.18 -23.21 0.79
N ASN A 356 2.97 -22.62 1.98
CA ASN A 356 3.77 -22.96 3.15
C ASN A 356 3.60 -24.44 3.52
N VAL A 357 4.73 -25.16 3.62
CA VAL A 357 4.74 -26.60 3.87
C VAL A 357 4.09 -26.95 5.20
N VAL A 358 4.44 -26.24 6.29
CA VAL A 358 3.93 -26.51 7.64
C VAL A 358 2.42 -26.32 7.68
N LYS A 359 1.92 -25.20 7.15
CA LYS A 359 0.47 -24.93 7.08
C LYS A 359 -0.26 -26.02 6.28
N MET A 360 0.30 -26.45 5.15
CA MET A 360 -0.28 -27.54 4.36
C MET A 360 -0.25 -28.87 5.10
N GLN A 361 0.82 -29.19 5.82
CA GLN A 361 0.91 -30.40 6.63
C GLN A 361 -0.20 -30.45 7.68
N GLU A 362 -0.40 -29.35 8.42
CA GLU A 362 -1.47 -29.20 9.42
C GLU A 362 -2.85 -29.40 8.78
N GLN A 363 -3.15 -28.67 7.70
CA GLN A 363 -4.45 -28.76 7.03
C GLN A 363 -4.74 -30.16 6.49
N LEU A 364 -3.73 -30.81 5.88
CA LEU A 364 -3.86 -32.15 5.29
C LEU A 364 -4.18 -33.24 6.33
N GLN A 365 -3.87 -33.04 7.62
CA GLN A 365 -4.23 -34.00 8.67
C GLN A 365 -5.74 -34.24 8.75
N HIS A 366 -6.55 -33.24 8.41
CA HIS A 366 -8.01 -33.30 8.51
C HIS A 366 -8.70 -33.95 7.30
N TYR A 367 -7.94 -34.38 6.28
CA TYR A 367 -8.51 -34.94 5.04
C TYR A 367 -8.24 -36.44 4.90
N ASP A 368 -9.17 -37.12 4.23
CA ASP A 368 -8.99 -38.49 3.76
C ASP A 368 -8.43 -38.47 2.33
N PHE A 369 -7.15 -38.83 2.21
CA PHE A 369 -6.45 -38.78 0.92
C PHE A 369 -7.03 -39.77 -0.10
N SER A 370 -7.76 -40.79 0.34
CA SER A 370 -8.42 -41.72 -0.58
C SER A 370 -9.63 -41.09 -1.29
N LYS A 371 -10.18 -40.00 -0.75
CA LYS A 371 -11.28 -39.24 -1.36
C LYS A 371 -10.80 -38.14 -2.30
N PHE A 372 -9.50 -37.85 -2.33
CA PHE A 372 -8.97 -36.85 -3.24
C PHE A 372 -9.19 -37.23 -4.71
N PRO A 373 -9.40 -36.25 -5.60
CA PRO A 373 -9.53 -36.51 -7.01
C PRO A 373 -8.18 -36.81 -7.65
N SER A 374 -8.17 -37.71 -8.64
CA SER A 374 -7.01 -37.94 -9.50
C SER A 374 -6.75 -36.73 -10.41
N LEU A 375 -5.56 -36.66 -10.99
CA LEU A 375 -5.17 -35.56 -11.89
C LEU A 375 -6.07 -35.51 -13.13
N LYS A 376 -6.69 -34.35 -13.38
CA LYS A 376 -7.53 -34.06 -14.55
C LYS A 376 -6.77 -33.10 -15.47
N MET A 377 -5.97 -33.66 -16.37
CA MET A 377 -5.13 -32.86 -17.30
C MET A 377 -5.91 -31.82 -18.09
N LYS A 378 -7.16 -32.11 -18.47
CA LYS A 378 -8.03 -31.14 -19.18
C LYS A 378 -8.24 -29.83 -18.41
N LEU A 379 -8.33 -29.88 -17.07
CA LEU A 379 -8.50 -28.67 -16.24
C LEU A 379 -7.18 -27.88 -16.16
N ILE A 380 -6.06 -28.58 -16.00
CA ILE A 380 -4.72 -27.98 -16.00
C ILE A 380 -4.44 -27.28 -17.34
N GLU A 381 -4.65 -27.97 -18.45
CA GLU A 381 -4.47 -27.43 -19.80
C GLU A 381 -5.38 -26.22 -20.07
N SER A 382 -6.58 -26.21 -19.50
CA SER A 382 -7.51 -25.07 -19.60
C SER A 382 -6.93 -23.82 -18.93
N VAL A 383 -6.31 -23.96 -17.76
CA VAL A 383 -5.62 -22.86 -17.08
C VAL A 383 -4.33 -22.48 -17.82
N ASP A 384 -3.55 -23.43 -18.32
CA ASP A 384 -2.34 -23.14 -19.08
C ASP A 384 -2.61 -22.37 -20.37
N LYS A 385 -3.64 -22.78 -21.13
CA LYS A 385 -4.09 -22.05 -22.32
C LYS A 385 -4.56 -20.64 -21.98
N MET A 386 -5.24 -20.46 -20.85
CA MET A 386 -5.63 -19.13 -20.37
C MET A 386 -4.38 -18.28 -20.07
N LEU A 387 -3.42 -18.82 -19.31
CA LEU A 387 -2.20 -18.10 -18.94
C LEU A 387 -1.35 -17.73 -20.16
N ALA A 388 -1.23 -18.62 -21.14
CA ALA A 388 -0.41 -18.40 -22.33
C ALA A 388 -1.07 -17.44 -23.36
N ASN A 389 -2.37 -17.63 -23.62
CA ASN A 389 -3.00 -17.02 -24.81
C ASN A 389 -4.02 -15.93 -24.48
N LYS A 390 -4.71 -16.01 -23.34
CA LYS A 390 -5.82 -15.09 -23.01
C LYS A 390 -5.35 -13.85 -22.24
N ILE A 391 -4.28 -13.97 -21.46
CA ILE A 391 -3.70 -12.85 -20.70
C ILE A 391 -3.19 -11.76 -21.63
N SER A 392 -2.49 -12.12 -22.71
CA SER A 392 -1.94 -11.15 -23.65
C SER A 392 -3.02 -10.28 -24.29
N GLY A 393 -4.16 -10.87 -24.64
CA GLY A 393 -5.35 -10.15 -25.13
C GLY A 393 -5.90 -9.15 -24.10
N LEU A 394 -6.03 -9.56 -22.83
CA LEU A 394 -6.46 -8.65 -21.76
C LEU A 394 -5.44 -7.52 -21.52
N MET A 395 -4.14 -7.80 -21.59
CA MET A 395 -3.10 -6.77 -21.47
C MET A 395 -3.22 -5.70 -22.55
N THR A 396 -3.53 -6.09 -23.79
CA THR A 396 -3.81 -5.14 -24.87
C THR A 396 -5.06 -4.32 -24.58
N MET A 397 -6.14 -4.96 -24.13
CA MET A 397 -7.38 -4.25 -23.76
C MET A 397 -7.15 -3.23 -22.63
N ILE A 398 -6.36 -3.58 -21.62
CA ILE A 398 -6.05 -2.66 -20.51
C ILE A 398 -5.29 -1.43 -21.03
N ARG A 399 -4.28 -1.62 -21.89
CA ARG A 399 -3.55 -0.50 -22.51
C ARG A 399 -4.47 0.37 -23.36
N ASP A 400 -5.39 -0.23 -24.09
CA ASP A 400 -6.38 0.49 -24.90
C ASP A 400 -7.36 1.28 -24.02
N GLU A 401 -7.90 0.69 -22.94
CA GLU A 401 -8.76 1.38 -21.97
C GLU A 401 -8.03 2.55 -21.31
N GLU A 402 -6.76 2.36 -20.92
CA GLU A 402 -5.92 3.42 -20.34
C GLU A 402 -5.65 4.59 -21.30
N SER A 403 -5.71 4.37 -22.61
CA SER A 403 -5.44 5.41 -23.62
C SER A 403 -6.69 6.18 -24.08
N LYS A 404 -7.90 5.63 -23.89
CA LYS A 404 -9.15 6.17 -24.44
C LYS A 404 -9.99 6.98 -23.46
N ALA A 405 -9.78 6.83 -22.15
CA ALA A 405 -10.49 7.59 -21.11
C ALA A 405 -9.54 8.61 -20.44
N PRO A 406 -10.03 9.77 -19.96
CA PRO A 406 -9.28 10.49 -18.95
C PRO A 406 -8.99 9.51 -17.79
N PRO A 407 -7.75 9.43 -17.29
CA PRO A 407 -7.37 8.39 -16.35
C PRO A 407 -8.24 8.50 -15.10
N ALA A 408 -8.90 7.40 -14.72
CA ALA A 408 -9.60 7.32 -13.45
C ALA A 408 -8.57 7.55 -12.33
N MET A 409 -8.68 8.71 -11.68
CA MET A 409 -7.79 9.13 -10.61
C MET A 409 -8.58 9.47 -9.36
N VAL A 410 -7.94 9.32 -8.21
CA VAL A 410 -8.50 9.86 -6.97
C VAL A 410 -8.47 11.38 -7.04
N SER A 411 -9.61 12.00 -6.71
CA SER A 411 -9.82 13.46 -6.72
C SER A 411 -10.48 13.90 -5.41
N GLY A 412 -10.39 15.19 -5.10
CA GLY A 412 -10.84 15.77 -3.83
C GLY A 412 -9.93 15.49 -2.63
N GLY A 413 -10.27 16.07 -1.48
CA GLY A 413 -9.48 15.97 -0.25
C GLY A 413 -8.05 16.49 -0.46
N ALA A 414 -7.09 15.89 0.24
CA ALA A 414 -5.68 16.32 0.20
C ALA A 414 -5.00 16.13 -1.16
N PHE A 415 -5.69 15.52 -2.12
CA PHE A 415 -5.21 15.29 -3.48
C PHE A 415 -5.48 16.49 -4.41
N GLU A 416 -6.35 17.43 -4.03
CA GLU A 416 -6.57 18.69 -4.75
C GLU A 416 -5.52 19.74 -4.36
N GLY A 417 -4.91 20.41 -5.35
CA GLY A 417 -3.89 21.43 -5.11
C GLY A 417 -2.53 20.88 -4.63
N SER A 418 -2.33 19.55 -4.60
CA SER A 418 -1.05 18.95 -4.23
C SER A 418 0.06 19.20 -5.26
N GLN A 419 -0.30 19.62 -6.47
CA GLN A 419 0.62 20.25 -7.43
C GLN A 419 0.56 21.74 -7.18
N ASP A 420 1.50 22.23 -6.39
CA ASP A 420 1.82 23.63 -6.11
C ASP A 420 0.61 24.58 -5.96
N GLY A 421 0.43 25.12 -4.75
CA GLY A 421 -0.49 26.23 -4.51
C GLY A 421 -0.27 27.38 -5.50
N PRO A 422 -1.14 28.40 -5.52
CA PRO A 422 -1.19 29.44 -6.57
C PRO A 422 0.11 30.26 -6.77
N PHE A 423 1.14 29.99 -5.97
CA PHE A 423 2.44 30.64 -5.99
C PHE A 423 3.60 29.72 -6.42
N GLY A 424 3.40 28.44 -6.75
CA GLY A 424 4.52 27.55 -7.12
C GLY A 424 5.39 27.11 -5.93
N GLN A 425 6.11 25.99 -6.06
CA GLN A 425 7.08 25.57 -5.04
C GLN A 425 8.25 26.58 -4.92
N GLY A 426 8.34 27.29 -3.79
CA GLY A 426 9.50 28.13 -3.46
C GLY A 426 9.66 29.39 -4.33
N TYR A 427 8.59 29.93 -4.90
CA TYR A 427 8.64 31.21 -5.62
C TYR A 427 8.85 32.36 -4.64
N GLY A 428 9.83 33.23 -4.92
CA GLY A 428 10.10 34.44 -4.13
C GLY A 428 10.85 34.26 -2.80
N GLU A 429 11.23 33.04 -2.41
CA GLU A 429 11.98 32.79 -1.16
C GLU A 429 13.32 32.07 -1.38
N GLY A 430 14.33 32.43 -0.58
CA GLY A 430 15.64 31.76 -0.57
C GLY A 430 16.42 31.93 -1.88
N ILE A 431 16.79 30.81 -2.52
CA ILE A 431 17.57 30.77 -3.77
C ILE A 431 16.77 31.36 -4.95
N SER A 432 15.43 31.38 -4.85
CA SER A 432 14.53 31.95 -5.86
C SER A 432 14.29 33.45 -5.69
N ALA A 433 14.96 34.12 -4.74
CA ALA A 433 14.91 35.56 -4.62
C ALA A 433 15.60 36.21 -5.86
N GLY A 434 14.80 36.80 -6.75
CA GLY A 434 15.29 37.38 -8.01
C GLY A 434 15.17 36.46 -9.22
N SER A 435 14.31 35.44 -9.20
CA SER A 435 14.08 34.52 -10.32
C SER A 435 13.74 35.21 -11.66
N ASP A 436 13.19 36.43 -11.59
CA ASP A 436 12.75 37.21 -12.74
C ASP A 436 13.72 38.38 -13.05
N CYS A 437 14.90 38.39 -12.44
CA CYS A 437 15.95 39.37 -12.69
C CYS A 437 17.02 38.77 -13.61
N ASP A 438 17.27 39.43 -14.75
CA ASP A 438 18.30 39.01 -15.72
C ASP A 438 19.75 39.19 -15.20
N ASP A 439 19.92 39.86 -14.05
CA ASP A 439 21.21 40.18 -13.42
C ASP A 439 21.17 39.90 -11.91
N TRP A 440 22.33 39.79 -11.27
CA TRP A 440 22.45 39.47 -9.85
C TRP A 440 21.66 40.48 -9.00
N ILE A 441 20.78 39.98 -8.12
CA ILE A 441 19.80 40.81 -7.41
C ILE A 441 20.43 41.94 -6.58
N VAL A 442 21.70 41.83 -6.18
CA VAL A 442 22.40 42.89 -5.42
C VAL A 442 23.20 43.86 -6.30
N SER A 443 23.26 43.66 -7.62
CA SER A 443 24.03 44.50 -8.56
C SER A 443 23.64 45.98 -8.48
N HIS A 444 22.36 46.28 -8.30
CA HIS A 444 21.85 47.65 -8.21
C HIS A 444 22.33 48.40 -6.95
N ASP A 445 22.58 47.67 -5.86
CA ASP A 445 23.04 48.22 -4.58
C ASP A 445 24.54 48.00 -4.34
N LYS A 446 25.24 47.34 -5.28
CA LYS A 446 26.65 46.97 -5.15
C LYS A 446 27.53 48.15 -4.76
N HIS A 447 27.35 49.32 -5.39
CA HIS A 447 28.12 50.53 -5.06
C HIS A 447 28.01 50.91 -3.58
N LYS A 448 26.81 50.82 -2.99
CA LYS A 448 26.58 51.13 -1.56
C LYS A 448 27.29 50.12 -0.66
N TYR A 449 27.28 48.84 -1.05
CA TYR A 449 27.97 47.79 -0.30
C TYR A 449 29.48 47.87 -0.46
N ASP A 450 30.00 48.24 -1.63
CA ASP A 450 31.42 48.42 -1.90
C ASP A 450 31.99 49.57 -1.06
N GLU A 451 31.29 50.70 -0.92
CA GLU A 451 31.68 51.80 -0.02
C GLU A 451 31.84 51.32 1.43
N ILE A 452 30.87 50.54 1.93
CA ILE A 452 30.92 49.96 3.27
C ILE A 452 32.08 48.96 3.35
N PHE A 453 32.24 48.09 2.36
CA PHE A 453 33.28 47.08 2.31
C PHE A 453 34.69 47.68 2.37
N TYR A 454 34.96 48.72 1.58
CA TYR A 454 36.25 49.41 1.60
C TYR A 454 36.48 50.20 2.90
N SER A 455 35.43 50.72 3.54
CA SER A 455 35.54 51.36 4.86
C SER A 455 35.98 50.40 5.99
N LEU A 456 35.85 49.09 5.78
CA LEU A 456 36.25 48.04 6.73
C LEU A 456 37.72 47.59 6.59
N ASN A 457 38.51 48.31 5.77
CA ASN A 457 39.93 48.05 5.51
C ASN A 457 40.22 46.61 5.07
N PRO A 458 39.73 46.18 3.89
CA PRO A 458 40.00 44.86 3.36
C PRO A 458 41.49 44.70 3.02
N ILE A 459 42.05 43.52 3.24
CA ILE A 459 43.40 43.14 2.82
C ILE A 459 43.26 42.18 1.65
N ASN A 460 43.85 42.52 0.50
CA ASN A 460 43.76 41.75 -0.75
C ASN A 460 42.30 41.44 -1.16
N GLY A 461 41.40 42.43 -1.02
CA GLY A 461 40.00 42.26 -1.39
C GLY A 461 39.20 41.34 -0.45
N LYS A 462 39.69 41.08 0.78
CA LYS A 462 38.99 40.30 1.81
C LYS A 462 38.98 41.04 3.14
N ILE A 463 37.81 41.12 3.77
CA ILE A 463 37.69 41.61 5.16
C ILE A 463 37.92 40.45 6.14
N SER A 464 38.53 40.73 7.29
CA SER A 464 38.69 39.71 8.32
C SER A 464 37.35 39.38 8.99
N GLY A 465 37.15 38.14 9.43
CA GLY A 465 35.93 37.73 10.13
C GLY A 465 35.66 38.53 11.40
N VAL A 466 36.71 39.07 12.05
CA VAL A 466 36.58 39.95 13.23
C VAL A 466 36.00 41.31 12.85
N ASN A 467 36.44 41.90 11.73
CA ASN A 467 35.93 43.19 11.26
C ASN A 467 34.50 43.05 10.71
N ALA A 468 34.22 41.98 9.97
CA ALA A 468 32.89 41.65 9.50
C ALA A 468 31.91 41.51 10.67
N LYS A 469 32.27 40.71 11.68
CA LYS A 469 31.44 40.50 12.88
C LYS A 469 31.22 41.79 13.68
N LYS A 470 32.24 42.66 13.81
CA LYS A 470 32.11 43.95 14.49
C LYS A 470 31.14 44.90 13.75
N ASP A 471 31.20 44.95 12.43
CA ASP A 471 30.29 45.76 11.62
C ASP A 471 28.84 45.25 11.69
N GLU A 472 28.66 43.93 11.60
CA GLU A 472 27.34 43.29 11.77
C GLU A 472 26.74 43.54 13.16
N GLN A 473 27.57 43.48 14.21
CA GLN A 473 27.15 43.77 15.59
C GLN A 473 26.77 45.23 15.80
N LYS A 474 27.50 46.18 15.19
CA LYS A 474 27.13 47.60 15.18
C LYS A 474 25.76 47.80 14.53
N LYS A 475 25.50 47.17 13.38
CA LYS A 475 24.21 47.22 12.68
C LYS A 475 23.08 46.58 13.50
N HIS A 476 23.37 45.55 14.29
CA HIS A 476 22.41 44.97 15.24
C HIS A 476 22.04 45.96 16.36
N GLN A 477 22.98 46.72 16.93
CA GLN A 477 22.67 47.74 17.95
C GLN A 477 21.74 48.85 17.44
N TRP A 478 21.83 49.23 16.16
CA TRP A 478 20.89 50.17 15.54
C TRP A 478 19.50 49.56 15.32
N ARG A 479 19.41 48.26 15.02
CA ARG A 479 18.13 47.55 14.85
C ARG A 479 17.41 47.29 16.18
N THR A 480 18.10 47.15 17.31
CA THR A 480 17.44 46.97 18.61
C THR A 480 16.69 48.24 19.08
N LEU A 481 16.98 49.42 18.51
CA LEU A 481 16.26 50.67 18.74
C LEU A 481 15.03 50.86 17.83
N GLN A 482 14.83 50.01 16.82
CA GLN A 482 13.65 49.96 15.95
C GLN A 482 13.15 48.52 15.81
N LEU A 483 12.22 48.13 16.67
CA LEU A 483 11.61 46.80 16.71
C LEU A 483 11.09 46.29 15.34
N CYS A 484 11.28 44.97 15.14
CA CYS A 484 10.50 44.03 14.32
C CYS A 484 10.69 43.98 12.78
N VAL A 485 11.69 43.22 12.28
CA VAL A 485 11.57 42.22 11.17
C VAL A 485 12.78 41.25 11.24
N PRO A 486 12.61 39.90 11.18
CA PRO A 486 13.73 38.96 11.07
C PRO A 486 14.08 38.66 9.59
N MET A 487 15.38 38.61 9.26
CA MET A 487 15.86 37.94 8.04
C MET A 487 17.07 37.03 8.34
N PRO A 488 17.20 35.88 7.66
CA PRO A 488 18.11 34.79 8.05
C PRO A 488 19.53 34.90 7.44
N LYS A 489 20.51 34.59 8.28
CA LYS A 489 21.85 34.00 8.00
C LYS A 489 22.46 34.21 6.61
N LEU A 490 23.29 35.24 6.48
CA LEU A 490 24.35 35.35 5.47
C LEU A 490 25.67 34.83 6.06
N ILE A 491 25.82 33.50 6.15
CA ILE A 491 27.12 32.86 6.42
C ILE A 491 27.26 31.69 5.45
N HIS A 492 27.66 31.99 4.22
CA HIS A 492 28.47 31.13 3.35
C HIS A 492 28.61 31.79 1.97
N LEU A 493 29.55 32.72 1.80
CA LEU A 493 30.12 33.08 0.49
C LEU A 493 31.29 34.07 0.67
N CYS A 494 32.39 33.58 1.23
CA CYS A 494 33.71 34.26 1.14
C CYS A 494 34.84 33.29 0.78
N SER A 495 34.54 32.20 0.05
CA SER A 495 35.57 31.26 -0.41
C SER A 495 35.56 30.99 -1.91
N MET A 496 34.98 31.87 -2.73
CA MET A 496 35.27 31.93 -4.16
C MET A 496 35.41 33.38 -4.58
N ILE A 497 36.64 33.88 -4.43
CA ILE A 497 37.44 34.74 -5.32
C ILE A 497 38.83 34.80 -4.69
#